data_AF-A0A437JTT0-F1
#
_entry.id   AF-A0A437JTT0-F1
#
_cell.length_a   1.000
_cell.length_b   1.000
_cell.length_c   1.000
_cell.angle_alpha   90.00
_cell.angle_beta   90.00
_cell.angle_gamma   90.00
#
_symmetry.space_group_name_H-M   'P 1'
#
loop_
_entity.id
_entity.type
_entity.pdbx_description
1 polymer ?
#
loop_
_entity_poly.entity_id
_entity_poly.type
_entity_poly.pdbx_seq_one_letter_code
_entity_poly.pdbx_strand_id
1 'polypeptide(L)'
;MQPRRSSALRTSAGTTLGTSDDRPWFLKNSRWEDSTWILAPTNALEERLPVRLHWDFSVEDGCSFTDARHAPLLQTSKRLIALIRGRSLYTGLPLRPSSVLNFFHTLRLLVRWMDLEGLRRFADLDRPALLQFQHRLSVSPTSRHSTRAASTVQRHLALFNYLYRCRAELGDGLSFDPFPGSNHHEAAGAREGLRRPWPYTPDTVSVVLLQAAVKIVTHDAAHVLQARETYRRVMASAAAPPHSSAPVGRATRALRRAREGTSGVERPVTSVSELVRRIDMLYAACFVVLSYMVGPRVSEILHLHAGCVRRLVGDAAGAP
;
A
#
# COMPACT_ATOMS: atom_id res chain seq x y z
N MET A 1 0.87 -44.85 -28.88
CA MET A 1 1.95 -43.90 -28.58
C MET A 1 1.53 -42.52 -29.04
N GLN A 2 1.17 -41.65 -28.11
CA GLN A 2 0.95 -40.22 -28.31
C GLN A 2 1.74 -39.51 -27.19
N PRO A 3 2.63 -38.55 -27.50
CA PRO A 3 3.39 -37.87 -26.46
C PRO A 3 2.52 -36.83 -25.73
N ARG A 4 2.52 -36.93 -24.39
CA ARG A 4 1.88 -36.00 -23.46
C ARG A 4 2.52 -34.62 -23.58
N ARG A 5 1.68 -33.58 -23.75
CA ARG A 5 2.07 -32.17 -23.64
C ARG A 5 2.42 -31.84 -22.20
N SER A 6 3.69 -31.55 -21.92
CA SER A 6 4.12 -30.90 -20.69
C SER A 6 3.60 -29.46 -20.67
N SER A 7 2.70 -29.18 -19.73
CA SER A 7 2.27 -27.83 -19.38
C SER A 7 3.44 -27.09 -18.73
N ALA A 8 4.15 -26.30 -19.52
CA ALA A 8 5.12 -25.34 -18.99
C ALA A 8 4.36 -24.28 -18.18
N LEU A 9 4.70 -24.21 -16.89
CA LEU A 9 4.31 -23.13 -15.99
C LEU A 9 4.63 -21.78 -16.66
N ARG A 10 3.58 -21.03 -16.98
CA ARG A 10 3.68 -19.61 -17.32
C ARG A 10 4.19 -18.88 -16.09
N THR A 11 5.49 -18.64 -16.04
CA THR A 11 6.11 -17.58 -15.24
C THR A 11 5.35 -16.30 -15.52
N SER A 12 4.69 -15.76 -14.49
CA SER A 12 4.01 -14.47 -14.52
C SER A 12 4.98 -13.43 -15.05
N ALA A 13 4.66 -12.89 -16.23
CA ALA A 13 5.40 -11.82 -16.86
C ALA A 13 5.58 -10.68 -15.86
N GLY A 14 6.84 -10.35 -15.58
CA GLY A 14 7.18 -9.09 -14.92
C GLY A 14 6.53 -7.97 -15.72
N THR A 15 5.76 -7.13 -15.03
CA THR A 15 5.15 -5.93 -15.61
C THR A 15 6.26 -4.98 -16.01
N THR A 16 6.79 -5.17 -17.23
CA THR A 16 7.54 -4.14 -17.94
C THR A 16 6.61 -2.94 -18.08
N LEU A 17 6.95 -1.86 -17.38
CA LEU A 17 6.29 -0.56 -17.50
C LEU A 17 6.47 -0.06 -18.94
N GLY A 18 5.50 -0.38 -19.79
CA GLY A 18 5.43 0.01 -21.18
C GLY A 18 5.26 1.52 -21.34
N THR A 19 5.88 2.03 -22.39
CA THR A 19 5.76 3.39 -22.88
C THR A 19 4.34 3.70 -23.34
N SER A 20 3.82 4.82 -22.84
CA SER A 20 2.67 5.62 -23.34
C SER A 20 1.26 5.02 -23.18
N ASP A 21 0.36 5.89 -22.68
CA ASP A 21 -1.11 5.83 -22.62
C ASP A 21 -1.90 5.02 -21.56
N ASP A 22 -1.33 4.06 -20.84
CA ASP A 22 -2.11 3.25 -19.86
C ASP A 22 -2.20 3.83 -18.42
N ARG A 23 -1.95 5.14 -18.25
CA ARG A 23 -1.47 5.70 -16.96
C ARG A 23 -2.46 6.05 -15.84
N PRO A 24 -3.81 5.99 -15.93
CA PRO A 24 -4.64 6.41 -14.80
C PRO A 24 -5.36 5.27 -14.06
N TRP A 25 -4.94 4.00 -14.13
CA TRP A 25 -5.66 2.93 -13.41
C TRP A 25 -5.82 3.25 -11.90
N PHE A 26 -4.87 4.00 -11.34
CA PHE A 26 -4.87 4.41 -9.94
C PHE A 26 -5.57 5.76 -9.66
N LEU A 27 -6.10 6.43 -10.70
CA LEU A 27 -6.88 7.66 -10.61
C LEU A 27 -8.35 7.35 -10.87
N LYS A 28 -9.25 8.09 -10.21
CA LYS A 28 -10.70 7.98 -10.38
C LYS A 28 -11.28 9.36 -10.64
N ASN A 29 -11.91 9.58 -11.80
CA ASN A 29 -12.53 10.88 -12.13
C ASN A 29 -11.56 12.08 -12.07
N SER A 30 -10.27 11.83 -12.35
CA SER A 30 -9.22 12.86 -12.50
C SER A 30 -8.17 12.36 -13.49
N ARG A 31 -7.44 13.28 -14.12
CA ARG A 31 -6.40 13.02 -15.13
C ARG A 31 -5.01 13.30 -14.58
N TRP A 32 -3.99 12.86 -15.29
CA TRP A 32 -2.59 13.03 -14.90
C TRP A 32 -2.21 14.51 -14.74
N GLU A 33 -2.74 15.35 -15.63
CA GLU A 33 -2.43 16.75 -15.80
C GLU A 33 -3.12 17.62 -14.75
N ASP A 34 -4.24 17.15 -14.20
CA ASP A 34 -5.06 17.87 -13.23
C ASP A 34 -4.22 18.33 -12.03
N SER A 35 -4.58 19.50 -11.48
CA SER A 35 -4.02 20.02 -10.23
C SER A 35 -4.49 19.20 -9.02
N THR A 36 -5.59 18.46 -9.15
CA THR A 36 -6.10 17.59 -8.10
C THR A 36 -6.23 16.16 -8.62
N TRP A 37 -5.52 15.24 -7.99
CA TRP A 37 -5.68 13.80 -8.22
C TRP A 37 -6.63 13.19 -7.21
N ILE A 38 -7.58 12.40 -7.69
CA ILE A 38 -8.49 11.60 -6.88
C ILE A 38 -8.04 10.14 -7.04
N LEU A 39 -7.55 9.55 -5.96
CA LEU A 39 -6.99 8.19 -6.01
C LEU A 39 -8.10 7.13 -6.09
N ALA A 40 -7.89 6.11 -6.91
CA ALA A 40 -8.76 4.95 -7.02
C ALA A 40 -8.82 4.19 -5.68
N PRO A 41 -10.03 3.94 -5.15
CA PRO A 41 -10.23 3.34 -3.83
C PRO A 41 -9.85 1.85 -3.83
N THR A 42 -9.42 1.37 -2.66
CA THR A 42 -9.12 -0.05 -2.39
C THR A 42 -10.16 -0.72 -1.49
N ASN A 43 -11.08 0.06 -0.90
CA ASN A 43 -12.15 -0.44 -0.04
C ASN A 43 -13.39 0.47 -0.08
N ALA A 44 -14.50 0.02 0.50
CA ALA A 44 -15.79 0.72 0.49
C ALA A 44 -15.78 2.06 1.27
N LEU A 45 -14.87 2.22 2.25
CA LEU A 45 -14.72 3.50 2.97
C LEU A 45 -14.10 4.56 2.05
N GLU A 46 -13.05 4.19 1.32
CA GLU A 46 -12.39 5.05 0.34
C GLU A 46 -13.29 5.35 -0.88
N GLU A 47 -14.25 4.48 -1.20
CA GLU A 47 -15.27 4.79 -2.21
C GLU A 47 -16.18 5.94 -1.79
N ARG A 48 -16.49 6.06 -0.49
CA ARG A 48 -17.31 7.15 0.08
C ARG A 48 -16.52 8.43 0.30
N LEU A 49 -15.28 8.28 0.77
CA LEU A 49 -14.37 9.38 1.10
C LEU A 49 -13.08 9.18 0.30
N PRO A 50 -13.08 9.58 -0.98
CA PRO A 50 -11.92 9.39 -1.83
C PRO A 50 -10.76 10.27 -1.37
N VAL A 51 -9.55 9.72 -1.40
CA VAL A 51 -8.32 10.45 -1.09
C VAL A 51 -7.97 11.37 -2.25
N ARG A 52 -7.76 12.65 -1.92
CA ARG A 52 -7.41 13.70 -2.88
C ARG A 52 -6.01 14.22 -2.64
N LEU A 53 -5.22 14.36 -3.71
CA LEU A 53 -3.90 14.97 -3.68
C LEU A 53 -3.96 16.29 -4.46
N HIS A 54 -3.71 17.39 -3.75
CA HIS A 54 -3.74 18.75 -4.29
C HIS A 54 -2.32 19.21 -4.63
N TRP A 55 -1.99 19.23 -5.92
CA TRP A 55 -0.69 19.62 -6.46
C TRP A 55 -0.49 21.14 -6.50
N ASP A 56 -1.56 21.92 -6.44
CA ASP A 56 -1.62 23.38 -6.40
C ASP A 56 -1.32 23.97 -5.01
N PHE A 57 -0.51 23.29 -4.21
CA PHE A 57 -0.12 23.81 -2.90
C PHE A 57 0.85 24.98 -3.06
N SER A 58 0.71 25.97 -2.18
CA SER A 58 1.62 27.11 -2.14
C SER A 58 3.03 26.67 -1.78
N VAL A 59 3.99 27.17 -2.55
CA VAL A 59 5.42 27.18 -2.26
C VAL A 59 5.82 28.59 -1.78
N GLU A 60 7.09 28.90 -1.61
CA GLU A 60 7.48 30.23 -1.16
C GLU A 60 7.14 31.30 -2.20
N ASP A 61 7.05 32.57 -1.76
CA ASP A 61 6.61 33.73 -2.56
C ASP A 61 5.14 33.71 -3.04
N GLY A 62 4.29 32.85 -2.46
CA GLY A 62 2.86 32.81 -2.77
C GLY A 62 2.52 32.15 -4.11
N CYS A 63 3.52 31.65 -4.84
CA CYS A 63 3.35 30.88 -6.06
C CYS A 63 2.83 29.46 -5.78
N SER A 64 2.21 28.87 -6.79
CA SER A 64 1.71 27.50 -6.74
C SER A 64 2.76 26.53 -7.28
N PHE A 65 2.83 25.31 -6.73
CA PHE A 65 3.69 24.27 -7.29
C PHE A 65 3.27 23.83 -8.71
N THR A 66 2.07 24.20 -9.15
CA THR A 66 1.61 24.01 -10.54
C THR A 66 2.15 25.06 -11.52
N ASP A 67 2.86 26.08 -11.05
CA ASP A 67 3.38 27.14 -11.91
C ASP A 67 4.51 26.63 -12.81
N ALA A 68 4.65 27.22 -14.00
CA ALA A 68 5.56 26.77 -15.05
C ALA A 68 7.02 26.63 -14.58
N ARG A 69 7.46 27.47 -13.63
CA ARG A 69 8.81 27.43 -13.04
C ARG A 69 9.13 26.11 -12.34
N HIS A 70 8.11 25.41 -11.82
CA HIS A 70 8.26 24.13 -11.12
C HIS A 70 7.92 22.92 -12.01
N ALA A 71 7.60 23.12 -13.30
CA ALA A 71 7.09 22.05 -14.17
C ALA A 71 7.96 20.78 -14.21
N PRO A 72 9.32 20.85 -14.29
CA PRO A 72 10.15 19.64 -14.25
C PRO A 72 10.01 18.88 -12.92
N LEU A 73 10.11 19.58 -11.79
CA LEU A 73 10.02 18.99 -10.46
C LEU A 73 8.62 18.44 -10.17
N LEU A 74 7.57 19.14 -10.61
CA LEU A 74 6.18 18.69 -10.56
C LEU A 74 5.98 17.39 -11.31
N GLN A 75 6.53 17.28 -12.52
CA GLN A 75 6.38 16.08 -13.33
C GLN A 75 7.09 14.87 -12.70
N THR A 76 8.30 15.06 -12.17
CA THR A 76 9.01 14.00 -11.42
C THR A 76 8.26 13.63 -10.14
N SER A 77 7.70 14.62 -9.44
CA SER A 77 6.90 14.42 -8.22
C SER A 77 5.63 13.59 -8.50
N LYS A 78 4.91 13.90 -9.59
CA LYS A 78 3.76 13.14 -10.07
C LYS A 78 4.16 11.69 -10.41
N ARG A 79 5.28 11.49 -11.12
CA ARG A 79 5.85 10.15 -11.42
C ARG A 79 6.19 9.37 -10.16
N LEU A 80 6.83 10.00 -9.18
CA LEU A 80 7.17 9.37 -7.91
C LEU A 80 5.93 8.87 -7.18
N ILE A 81 4.89 9.70 -7.07
CA ILE A 81 3.63 9.29 -6.41
C ILE A 81 2.93 8.17 -7.16
N ALA A 82 2.92 8.20 -8.49
CA ALA A 82 2.36 7.13 -9.31
C ALA A 82 3.10 5.80 -9.10
N LEU A 83 4.45 5.83 -9.05
CA LEU A 83 5.27 4.66 -8.75
C LEU A 83 4.99 4.11 -7.35
N ILE A 84 4.96 4.98 -6.34
CA ILE A 84 4.63 4.60 -4.94
C ILE A 84 3.24 3.97 -4.87
N ARG A 85 2.25 4.53 -5.57
CA ARG A 85 0.89 4.00 -5.60
C ARG A 85 0.82 2.64 -6.28
N GLY A 86 1.57 2.47 -7.37
CA GLY A 86 1.55 1.27 -8.19
C GLY A 86 2.31 0.10 -7.58
N ARG A 87 3.43 0.37 -6.91
CA ARG A 87 4.25 -0.66 -6.28
C ARG A 87 4.93 -0.15 -5.00
N SER A 88 4.71 -0.88 -3.91
CA SER A 88 5.49 -0.72 -2.70
C SER A 88 6.91 -1.25 -2.93
N LEU A 89 7.94 -0.51 -2.54
CA LEU A 89 9.32 -1.03 -2.52
C LEU A 89 9.49 -2.22 -1.57
N TYR A 90 8.64 -2.34 -0.55
CA TYR A 90 8.79 -3.36 0.50
C TYR A 90 7.99 -4.62 0.21
N THR A 91 6.86 -4.49 -0.49
CA THR A 91 5.95 -5.64 -0.75
C THR A 91 5.70 -5.89 -2.23
N GLY A 92 6.12 -5.00 -3.14
CA GLY A 92 5.80 -5.06 -4.57
C GLY A 92 4.34 -4.75 -4.92
N LEU A 93 3.44 -4.80 -3.94
CA LEU A 93 2.00 -4.60 -4.14
C LEU A 93 1.63 -3.11 -4.16
N PRO A 94 0.52 -2.74 -4.83
CA PRO A 94 0.00 -1.39 -4.78
C PRO A 94 -0.33 -0.91 -3.37
N LEU A 95 0.04 0.33 -3.05
CA LEU A 95 -0.23 0.93 -1.74
C LEU A 95 -1.65 1.49 -1.63
N ARG A 96 -2.24 1.42 -0.43
CA ARG A 96 -3.54 2.05 -0.17
C ARG A 96 -3.48 3.57 -0.38
N PRO A 97 -4.55 4.21 -0.88
CA PRO A 97 -4.64 5.66 -1.05
C PRO A 97 -4.20 6.47 0.18
N SER A 98 -4.59 6.05 1.39
CA SER A 98 -4.19 6.70 2.64
C SER A 98 -2.69 6.62 2.92
N SER A 99 -2.03 5.53 2.52
CA SER A 99 -0.58 5.38 2.62
C SER A 99 0.13 6.30 1.64
N VAL A 100 -0.39 6.39 0.41
CA VAL A 100 0.13 7.32 -0.62
C VAL A 100 -0.03 8.77 -0.18
N LEU A 101 -1.15 9.14 0.45
CA LEU A 101 -1.33 10.49 1.02
C LEU A 101 -0.23 10.85 2.02
N ASN A 102 0.25 9.90 2.84
CA ASN A 102 1.36 10.17 3.75
C ASN A 102 2.69 10.44 3.03
N PHE A 103 2.98 9.70 1.95
CA PHE A 103 4.13 10.00 1.09
C PHE A 103 3.97 11.36 0.41
N PHE A 104 2.76 11.69 -0.05
CA PHE A 104 2.44 12.98 -0.63
C PHE A 104 2.65 14.15 0.35
N HIS A 105 2.24 14.01 1.61
CA HIS A 105 2.55 15.01 2.64
C HIS A 105 4.06 15.21 2.85
N THR A 106 4.82 14.11 2.86
CA THR A 106 6.28 14.17 2.96
C THR A 106 6.89 14.90 1.76
N LEU A 107 6.43 14.56 0.57
CA LEU A 107 6.85 15.16 -0.69
C LEU A 107 6.58 16.66 -0.71
N ARG A 108 5.40 17.10 -0.23
CA ARG A 108 5.08 18.53 -0.11
C ARG A 108 6.03 19.28 0.82
N LEU A 109 6.37 18.68 1.96
CA LEU A 109 7.35 19.26 2.87
C LEU A 109 8.73 19.35 2.24
N LEU A 110 9.15 18.31 1.51
CA LEU A 110 10.42 18.28 0.80
C LEU A 110 10.47 19.34 -0.31
N VAL A 111 9.45 19.40 -1.18
CA VAL A 111 9.39 20.37 -2.28
C VAL A 111 9.43 21.80 -1.76
N ARG A 112 8.70 22.12 -0.69
CA ARG A 112 8.75 23.46 -0.07
C ARG A 112 10.14 23.81 0.46
N TRP A 113 10.84 22.82 1.03
CA TRP A 113 12.20 23.05 1.50
C TRP A 113 13.20 23.15 0.35
N MET A 114 13.06 22.33 -0.69
CA MET A 114 13.90 22.45 -1.89
C MET A 114 13.74 23.82 -2.54
N ASP A 115 12.53 24.37 -2.58
CA ASP A 115 12.28 25.72 -3.08
C ASP A 115 13.01 26.80 -2.27
N LEU A 116 12.92 26.71 -0.92
CA LEU A 116 13.66 27.58 0.02
C LEU A 116 15.18 27.54 -0.22
N GLU A 117 15.73 26.37 -0.52
CA GLU A 117 17.17 26.18 -0.77
C GLU A 117 17.55 26.42 -2.25
N GLY A 118 16.60 26.80 -3.11
CA GLY A 118 16.84 27.01 -4.54
C GLY A 118 17.10 25.75 -5.36
N LEU A 119 16.79 24.57 -4.82
CA LEU A 119 16.98 23.26 -5.47
C LEU A 119 15.82 22.94 -6.41
N ARG A 120 16.11 22.73 -7.69
CA ARG A 120 15.09 22.55 -8.74
C ARG A 120 14.84 21.09 -9.15
N ARG A 121 15.68 20.18 -8.68
CA ARG A 121 15.69 18.76 -9.07
C ARG A 121 15.98 17.87 -7.87
N PHE A 122 15.39 16.67 -7.80
CA PHE A 122 15.75 15.77 -6.70
C PHE A 122 17.17 15.23 -6.84
N ALA A 123 17.73 15.21 -8.06
CA ALA A 123 19.13 14.82 -8.27
C ALA A 123 20.13 15.83 -7.67
N ASP A 124 19.70 17.07 -7.43
CA ASP A 124 20.53 18.13 -6.82
C ASP A 124 20.60 17.98 -5.28
N LEU A 125 19.73 17.16 -4.68
CA LEU A 125 19.84 16.83 -3.26
C LEU A 125 21.12 16.04 -3.05
N ASP A 126 22.09 16.64 -2.38
CA ASP A 126 23.32 16.00 -1.95
C ASP A 126 23.20 15.47 -0.50
N ARG A 127 24.29 14.90 0.02
CA ARG A 127 24.30 14.32 1.37
C ARG A 127 24.07 15.39 2.46
N PRO A 128 24.77 16.55 2.45
CA PRO A 128 24.47 17.65 3.37
C PRO A 128 23.02 18.12 3.34
N ALA A 129 22.47 18.39 2.15
CA ALA A 129 21.08 18.82 1.94
C ALA A 129 20.10 17.83 2.56
N LEU A 130 20.31 16.53 2.29
CA LEU A 130 19.48 15.48 2.87
C LEU A 130 19.53 15.50 4.40
N LEU A 131 20.71 15.58 5.01
CA LEU A 131 20.87 15.61 6.47
C LEU A 131 20.19 16.83 7.12
N GLN A 132 20.30 18.00 6.49
CA GLN A 132 19.62 19.22 6.95
C GLN A 132 18.09 19.05 6.95
N PHE A 133 17.54 18.51 5.86
CA PHE A 133 16.11 18.24 5.78
C PHE A 133 15.67 17.18 6.80
N GLN A 134 16.45 16.11 7.01
CA GLN A 134 16.18 15.10 8.03
C GLN A 134 16.15 15.71 9.44
N HIS A 135 17.12 16.58 9.74
CA HIS A 135 17.14 17.32 11.01
C HIS A 135 15.87 18.16 11.16
N ARG A 136 15.48 18.92 10.13
CA ARG A 136 14.24 19.70 10.13
C ARG A 136 12.98 18.85 10.34
N LEU A 137 12.94 17.63 9.80
CA LEU A 137 11.84 16.70 10.02
C LEU A 137 11.79 16.16 11.46
N SER A 138 12.93 16.04 12.14
CA SER A 138 13.01 15.55 13.52
C SER A 138 12.54 16.57 14.57
N VAL A 139 12.62 17.87 14.24
CA VAL A 139 12.17 18.96 15.12
C VAL A 139 10.64 19.08 15.08
N SER A 140 10.01 19.09 16.26
CA SER A 140 8.55 19.25 16.38
C SER A 140 8.12 20.71 16.15
N PRO A 141 7.10 21.00 15.34
CA PRO A 141 6.53 22.35 15.21
C PRO A 141 5.82 22.83 16.48
N THR A 142 5.33 21.89 17.30
CA THR A 142 4.44 22.19 18.45
C THR A 142 5.17 22.30 19.78
N SER A 143 6.47 21.98 19.83
CA SER A 143 7.28 22.15 21.04
C SER A 143 8.74 22.32 20.67
N ARG A 144 9.33 23.42 21.14
CA ARG A 144 10.74 23.78 20.96
C ARG A 144 11.70 22.78 21.64
N HIS A 145 11.18 21.83 22.42
CA HIS A 145 11.93 20.88 23.24
C HIS A 145 11.56 19.41 23.02
N SER A 146 10.64 19.08 22.10
CA SER A 146 10.32 17.66 21.81
C SER A 146 10.69 17.26 20.38
N THR A 147 11.31 16.09 20.26
CA THR A 147 11.56 15.43 18.99
C THR A 147 10.29 14.75 18.50
N ARG A 148 10.07 14.74 17.18
CA ARG A 148 8.95 13.98 16.60
C ARG A 148 9.16 12.48 16.86
N ALA A 149 8.06 11.75 17.03
CA ALA A 149 8.11 10.30 17.19
C ALA A 149 8.89 9.65 16.04
N ALA A 150 9.82 8.74 16.38
CA ALA A 150 10.70 8.05 15.43
C ALA A 150 9.91 7.35 14.31
N SER A 151 8.73 6.81 14.60
CA SER A 151 7.84 6.20 13.59
C SER A 151 7.34 7.19 12.53
N THR A 152 7.16 8.46 12.90
CA THR A 152 6.73 9.52 11.97
C THR A 152 7.91 9.95 11.11
N VAL A 153 9.10 10.13 11.71
CA VAL A 153 10.33 10.44 10.99
C VAL A 153 10.67 9.33 10.00
N GLN A 154 10.64 8.07 10.43
CA GLN A 154 10.84 6.89 9.58
C GLN A 154 9.94 6.93 8.34
N ARG A 155 8.64 7.22 8.51
CA ARG A 155 7.70 7.25 7.38
C ARG A 155 8.08 8.31 6.35
N HIS A 156 8.60 9.45 6.81
CA HIS A 156 9.13 10.49 5.92
C HIS A 156 10.42 10.03 5.22
N LEU A 157 11.32 9.39 5.97
CA LEU A 157 12.59 8.89 5.44
C LEU A 157 12.42 7.82 4.35
N ALA A 158 11.34 7.03 4.41
CA ALA A 158 11.02 6.04 3.39
C ALA A 158 10.87 6.66 1.98
N LEU A 159 10.53 7.94 1.84
CA LEU A 159 10.44 8.63 0.55
C LEU A 159 11.80 8.64 -0.18
N PHE A 160 12.90 8.82 0.56
CA PHE A 160 14.25 8.87 -0.02
C PHE A 160 14.68 7.51 -0.60
N ASN A 161 14.21 6.40 -0.02
CA ASN A 161 14.40 5.08 -0.63
C ASN A 161 13.74 5.01 -2.01
N TYR A 162 12.54 5.57 -2.21
CA TYR A 162 11.92 5.63 -3.53
C TYR A 162 12.70 6.51 -4.50
N LEU A 163 13.13 7.70 -4.06
CA LEU A 163 13.92 8.61 -4.90
C LEU A 163 15.24 7.97 -5.36
N TYR A 164 15.89 7.16 -4.51
CA TYR A 164 17.13 6.47 -4.88
C TYR A 164 16.90 5.20 -5.70
N ARG A 165 15.98 4.33 -5.27
CA ARG A 165 15.74 3.01 -5.90
C ARG A 165 15.05 3.14 -7.25
N CYS A 166 14.16 4.13 -7.41
CA CYS A 166 13.45 4.39 -8.66
C CYS A 166 14.16 5.45 -9.53
N ARG A 167 15.40 5.86 -9.22
CA ARG A 167 16.08 6.98 -9.90
C ARG A 167 16.15 6.85 -11.42
N ALA A 168 16.35 5.63 -11.92
CA ALA A 168 16.41 5.37 -13.36
C ALA A 168 15.06 5.60 -14.07
N GLU A 169 13.95 5.25 -13.42
CA GLU A 169 12.60 5.47 -13.96
C GLU A 169 12.14 6.93 -13.79
N LEU A 170 12.62 7.60 -12.75
CA LEU A 170 12.34 9.02 -12.52
C LEU A 170 13.14 9.92 -13.48
N GLY A 171 14.37 9.53 -13.82
CA GLY A 171 15.34 10.38 -14.55
C GLY A 171 15.92 11.53 -13.71
N ASP A 172 15.36 11.75 -12.53
CA ASP A 172 15.68 12.84 -11.60
C ASP A 172 15.52 12.33 -10.15
N GLY A 173 16.19 11.23 -9.82
CA GLY A 173 16.21 10.67 -8.46
C GLY A 173 17.53 10.96 -7.74
N LEU A 174 17.67 10.50 -6.49
CA LEU A 174 18.90 10.65 -5.72
C LEU A 174 20.06 9.89 -6.39
N SER A 175 21.23 10.53 -6.46
CA SER A 175 22.45 9.97 -7.04
C SER A 175 23.21 9.04 -6.10
N PHE A 176 22.89 9.08 -4.80
CA PHE A 176 23.56 8.31 -3.75
C PHE A 176 22.56 7.54 -2.89
N ASP A 177 23.04 6.50 -2.20
CA ASP A 177 22.24 5.77 -1.22
C ASP A 177 21.97 6.66 0.01
N PRO A 178 20.70 7.04 0.30
CA PRO A 178 20.36 7.94 1.39
C PRO A 178 20.65 7.35 2.78
N PHE A 179 20.79 6.02 2.90
CA PHE A 179 21.05 5.34 4.17
C PHE A 179 22.17 4.29 3.98
N PRO A 180 23.43 4.73 3.80
CA PRO A 180 24.53 3.79 3.58
C PRO A 180 24.75 2.94 4.84
N GLY A 181 24.75 1.61 4.66
CA GLY A 181 25.01 0.65 5.74
C GLY A 181 23.93 0.58 6.82
N SER A 182 22.78 1.21 6.62
CA SER A 182 21.64 1.24 7.55
C SER A 182 20.33 1.22 6.77
N ASN A 183 19.21 1.11 7.47
CA ASN A 183 17.90 1.34 6.86
C ASN A 183 17.26 2.63 7.39
N HIS A 184 16.22 3.10 6.69
CA HIS A 184 15.46 4.29 7.06
C HIS A 184 14.80 4.21 8.46
N HIS A 185 14.67 3.03 9.09
CA HIS A 185 14.23 2.89 10.48
C HIS A 185 15.34 3.29 11.45
N GLU A 186 16.53 2.75 11.27
CA GLU A 186 17.71 3.09 12.08
C GLU A 186 18.04 4.57 11.97
N ALA A 187 17.99 5.13 10.75
CA ALA A 187 18.20 6.56 10.51
C ALA A 187 17.15 7.45 11.20
N ALA A 188 15.94 6.95 11.46
CA ALA A 188 14.91 7.65 12.22
C ALA A 188 15.10 7.55 13.75
N GLY A 189 16.17 6.92 14.23
CA GLY A 189 16.44 6.67 15.64
C GLY A 189 15.70 5.45 16.20
N ALA A 190 15.10 4.60 15.36
CA ALA A 190 14.57 3.33 15.83
C ALA A 190 15.73 2.39 16.15
N ARG A 191 15.95 2.12 17.44
CA ARG A 191 16.91 1.10 17.88
C ARG A 191 16.27 -0.27 17.69
N GLU A 192 16.92 -1.11 16.87
CA GLU A 192 16.47 -2.47 16.54
C GLU A 192 16.26 -3.35 17.78
N GLY A 193 16.88 -3.01 18.91
CA GLY A 193 16.76 -3.71 20.19
C GLY A 193 15.45 -3.53 20.98
N LEU A 194 14.47 -2.73 20.53
CA LEU A 194 13.18 -2.58 21.22
C LEU A 194 12.04 -3.42 20.63
N ARG A 195 12.20 -3.98 19.44
CA ARG A 195 11.27 -4.98 18.92
C ARG A 195 11.75 -6.35 19.36
N ARG A 196 11.33 -6.79 20.55
CA ARG A 196 11.38 -8.22 20.88
C ARG A 196 10.73 -8.97 19.71
N PRO A 197 11.38 -9.99 19.11
CA PRO A 197 10.72 -10.87 18.17
C PRO A 197 9.39 -11.27 18.77
N TRP A 198 8.31 -11.10 18.02
CA TRP A 198 7.00 -11.49 18.54
C TRP A 198 7.10 -12.96 18.95
N PRO A 199 6.71 -13.30 20.19
CA PRO A 199 6.76 -14.67 20.63
C PRO A 199 5.97 -15.53 19.65
N TYR A 200 6.49 -16.73 19.38
CA TYR A 200 5.80 -17.71 18.55
C TYR A 200 4.36 -17.87 19.03
N THR A 201 3.39 -17.85 18.11
CA THR A 201 1.99 -18.08 18.45
C THR A 201 1.83 -19.55 18.83
N PRO A 202 1.50 -19.90 20.09
CA PRO A 202 1.42 -21.29 20.51
C PRO A 202 0.47 -22.10 19.63
N ASP A 203 0.77 -23.37 19.40
CA ASP A 203 -0.01 -24.23 18.51
C ASP A 203 -1.49 -24.30 18.90
N THR A 204 -1.79 -24.29 20.19
CA THR A 204 -3.17 -24.26 20.71
C THR A 204 -3.95 -23.03 20.24
N VAL A 205 -3.29 -21.88 20.08
CA VAL A 205 -3.88 -20.65 19.55
C VAL A 205 -3.90 -20.69 18.03
N SER A 206 -2.80 -21.11 17.41
CA SER A 206 -2.63 -21.19 15.95
C SER A 206 -3.66 -22.11 15.29
N VAL A 207 -3.94 -23.27 15.88
CA VAL A 207 -4.92 -24.24 15.36
C VAL A 207 -6.33 -23.65 15.39
N VAL A 208 -6.73 -23.04 16.51
CA VAL A 208 -8.07 -22.42 16.65
C VAL A 208 -8.22 -21.24 15.69
N LEU A 209 -7.18 -20.40 15.59
CA LEU A 209 -7.16 -19.26 14.68
C LEU A 209 -7.27 -19.71 13.22
N LEU A 210 -6.51 -20.72 12.82
CA LEU A 210 -6.53 -21.26 11.46
C LEU A 210 -7.88 -21.92 11.14
N GLN A 211 -8.43 -22.72 12.04
CA GLN A 211 -9.75 -23.34 11.87
C GLN A 211 -10.84 -22.28 11.68
N ALA A 212 -10.83 -21.22 12.50
CA ALA A 212 -11.76 -20.11 12.38
C ALA A 212 -11.57 -19.35 11.05
N ALA A 213 -10.33 -19.08 10.64
CA ALA A 213 -10.03 -18.42 9.38
C ALA A 213 -10.47 -19.25 8.16
N VAL A 214 -10.18 -20.55 8.15
CA VAL A 214 -10.65 -21.48 7.12
C VAL A 214 -12.18 -21.49 7.09
N LYS A 215 -12.86 -21.59 8.23
CA LYS A 215 -14.32 -21.55 8.29
C LYS A 215 -14.88 -20.28 7.64
N ILE A 216 -14.29 -19.12 7.94
CA ILE A 216 -14.71 -17.84 7.35
C ILE A 216 -14.52 -17.84 5.82
N VAL A 217 -13.35 -18.29 5.35
CA VAL A 217 -13.04 -18.31 3.91
C VAL A 217 -13.93 -19.31 3.16
N THR A 218 -14.21 -20.48 3.73
CA THR A 218 -14.96 -21.53 3.02
C THR A 218 -16.47 -21.40 3.16
N HIS A 219 -16.99 -20.93 4.30
CA HIS A 219 -18.44 -20.89 4.58
C HIS A 219 -19.04 -19.47 4.51
N ASP A 220 -18.30 -18.44 4.94
CA ASP A 220 -18.85 -17.08 5.05
C ASP A 220 -18.56 -16.20 3.83
N ALA A 221 -17.47 -16.47 3.10
CA ALA A 221 -16.97 -15.60 2.03
C ALA A 221 -18.03 -15.32 0.94
N ALA A 222 -18.73 -16.35 0.48
CA ALA A 222 -19.75 -16.21 -0.56
C ALA A 222 -20.85 -15.22 -0.16
N HIS A 223 -21.34 -15.32 1.08
CA HIS A 223 -22.38 -14.42 1.59
C HIS A 223 -21.88 -12.98 1.75
N VAL A 224 -20.65 -12.79 2.22
CA VAL A 224 -20.04 -11.46 2.36
C VAL A 224 -19.84 -10.80 0.98
N LEU A 225 -19.38 -11.56 -0.01
CA LEU A 225 -19.18 -11.07 -1.38
C LEU A 225 -20.52 -10.76 -2.06
N GLN A 226 -21.55 -11.58 -1.86
CA GLN A 226 -22.90 -11.30 -2.36
C GLN A 226 -23.48 -10.03 -1.74
N ALA A 227 -23.35 -9.85 -0.42
CA ALA A 227 -23.78 -8.63 0.26
C ALA A 227 -23.01 -7.38 -0.23
N ARG A 228 -21.71 -7.53 -0.52
CA ARG A 228 -20.90 -6.47 -1.14
C ARG A 228 -21.43 -6.10 -2.52
N GLU A 229 -21.83 -7.07 -3.32
CA GLU A 229 -22.39 -6.81 -4.65
C GLU A 229 -23.76 -6.12 -4.58
N THR A 230 -24.63 -6.53 -3.64
CA THR A 230 -25.90 -5.81 -3.36
C THR A 230 -25.64 -4.36 -2.98
N TYR A 231 -24.68 -4.11 -2.08
CA TYR A 231 -24.27 -2.76 -1.71
C TYR A 231 -23.78 -1.96 -2.92
N ARG A 232 -22.89 -2.53 -3.74
CA ARG A 232 -22.33 -1.88 -4.93
C ARG A 232 -23.42 -1.48 -5.92
N ARG A 233 -24.40 -2.35 -6.20
CA ARG A 233 -25.51 -2.05 -7.11
C ARG A 233 -26.38 -0.90 -6.62
N VAL A 234 -26.74 -0.90 -5.34
CA VAL A 234 -27.51 0.19 -4.74
C VAL A 234 -26.72 1.50 -4.81
N MET A 235 -25.40 1.43 -4.59
CA MET A 235 -24.57 2.62 -4.62
C MET A 235 -24.35 3.18 -6.03
N ALA A 236 -24.22 2.31 -7.04
CA ALA A 236 -24.14 2.71 -8.44
C ALA A 236 -25.45 3.36 -8.94
N SER A 237 -26.61 2.87 -8.46
CA SER A 237 -27.93 3.43 -8.80
C SER A 237 -28.26 4.74 -8.06
N ALA A 238 -27.49 5.11 -7.04
CA ALA A 238 -27.75 6.29 -6.23
C ALA A 238 -27.10 7.53 -6.86
N ALA A 239 -27.86 8.27 -7.68
CA ALA A 239 -27.52 9.63 -8.12
C ALA A 239 -27.70 10.66 -6.97
N ALA A 240 -27.13 10.39 -5.79
CA ALA A 240 -27.32 11.22 -4.62
C ALA A 240 -26.17 12.24 -4.45
N PRO A 241 -26.46 13.46 -3.94
CA PRO A 241 -25.43 14.44 -3.61
C PRO A 241 -24.42 13.89 -2.60
N PRO A 242 -23.15 14.33 -2.66
CA PRO A 242 -22.18 14.05 -1.60
C PRO A 242 -22.76 14.54 -0.26
N HIS A 243 -22.60 13.74 0.81
CA HIS A 243 -23.10 13.95 2.19
C HIS A 243 -24.55 13.52 2.52
N SER A 244 -25.32 12.96 1.59
CA SER A 244 -26.60 12.33 1.94
C SER A 244 -26.41 10.97 2.63
N SER A 245 -27.07 10.75 3.78
CA SER A 245 -27.15 9.43 4.42
C SER A 245 -28.21 8.50 3.78
N ALA A 246 -29.05 9.05 2.89
CA ALA A 246 -30.13 8.32 2.22
C ALA A 246 -29.65 7.09 1.43
N PRO A 247 -28.50 7.11 0.71
CA PRO A 247 -27.99 5.93 0.01
C PRO A 247 -27.56 4.81 0.96
N VAL A 248 -27.00 5.17 2.13
CA VAL A 248 -26.62 4.20 3.17
C VAL A 248 -27.86 3.54 3.75
N GLY A 249 -28.91 4.32 4.04
CA GLY A 249 -30.20 3.79 4.49
C GLY A 249 -30.86 2.87 3.46
N ARG A 250 -30.81 3.24 2.16
CA ARG A 250 -31.28 2.37 1.05
C ARG A 250 -30.49 1.06 0.98
N ALA A 251 -29.17 1.12 1.08
CA ALA A 251 -28.32 -0.05 1.05
C ALA A 251 -28.57 -0.99 2.25
N THR A 252 -28.72 -0.45 3.45
CA THR A 252 -29.12 -1.23 4.65
C THR A 252 -30.46 -1.92 4.45
N ARG A 253 -31.46 -1.25 3.86
CA ARG A 253 -32.76 -1.89 3.54
C ARG A 253 -32.62 -2.99 2.49
N ALA A 254 -31.81 -2.78 1.45
CA ALA A 254 -31.56 -3.79 0.42
C ALA A 254 -30.86 -5.04 1.00
N LEU A 255 -29.88 -4.86 1.89
CA LEU A 255 -29.22 -5.95 2.62
C LEU A 255 -30.21 -6.75 3.49
N ARG A 256 -31.11 -6.05 4.21
CA ARG A 256 -32.17 -6.72 4.98
C ARG A 256 -33.14 -7.53 4.11
N ARG A 257 -33.55 -7.00 2.95
CA ARG A 257 -34.42 -7.73 2.01
C ARG A 257 -33.71 -8.94 1.39
N ALA A 258 -32.42 -8.82 1.05
CA ALA A 258 -31.64 -9.93 0.52
C ALA A 258 -31.54 -11.10 1.54
N ARG A 259 -31.50 -10.79 2.84
CA ARG A 259 -31.59 -11.81 3.90
C ARG A 259 -32.91 -12.56 3.86
N GLU A 260 -34.04 -11.86 3.73
CA GLU A 260 -35.38 -12.45 3.79
C GLU A 260 -35.60 -13.54 2.72
N GLY A 261 -34.87 -13.48 1.60
CA GLY A 261 -34.85 -14.51 0.56
C GLY A 261 -33.82 -15.63 0.73
N THR A 262 -32.97 -15.59 1.76
CA THR A 262 -31.85 -16.54 1.94
C THR A 262 -32.01 -17.29 3.26
N SER A 263 -32.73 -18.42 3.23
CA SER A 263 -32.84 -19.33 4.38
C SER A 263 -31.58 -20.19 4.54
N GLY A 264 -31.02 -20.24 5.75
CA GLY A 264 -29.88 -21.12 6.09
C GLY A 264 -28.56 -20.41 6.48
N VAL A 265 -28.51 -19.08 6.48
CA VAL A 265 -27.31 -18.34 6.90
C VAL A 265 -27.37 -18.03 8.40
N GLU A 266 -26.51 -18.68 9.21
CA GLU A 266 -26.44 -18.48 10.68
C GLU A 266 -26.21 -17.01 11.07
N ARG A 267 -25.46 -16.24 10.26
CA ARG A 267 -25.11 -14.84 10.56
C ARG A 267 -25.17 -13.96 9.31
N PRO A 268 -26.35 -13.47 8.89
CA PRO A 268 -26.49 -12.64 7.70
C PRO A 268 -25.95 -11.21 7.90
N VAL A 269 -25.56 -10.57 6.79
CA VAL A 269 -25.13 -9.16 6.76
C VAL A 269 -26.35 -8.26 6.64
N THR A 270 -26.72 -7.55 7.71
CA THR A 270 -27.97 -6.77 7.77
C THR A 270 -27.78 -5.26 7.67
N SER A 271 -26.55 -4.78 7.74
CA SER A 271 -26.23 -3.34 7.68
C SER A 271 -24.91 -3.09 6.94
N VAL A 272 -24.71 -1.85 6.51
CA VAL A 272 -23.45 -1.48 5.85
C VAL A 272 -22.26 -1.52 6.81
N SER A 273 -22.44 -1.13 8.08
CA SER A 273 -21.35 -1.23 9.08
C SER A 273 -20.94 -2.68 9.32
N GLU A 274 -21.90 -3.60 9.38
CA GLU A 274 -21.63 -5.04 9.49
C GLU A 274 -20.93 -5.58 8.23
N LEU A 275 -21.33 -5.10 7.04
CA LEU A 275 -20.68 -5.47 5.78
C LEU A 275 -19.18 -5.08 5.79
N VAL A 276 -18.85 -3.85 6.21
CA VAL A 276 -17.46 -3.39 6.30
C VAL A 276 -16.66 -4.28 7.25
N ARG A 277 -17.18 -4.52 8.46
CA ARG A 277 -16.55 -5.38 9.46
C ARG A 277 -16.30 -6.80 8.94
N ARG A 278 -17.26 -7.37 8.20
CA ARG A 278 -17.17 -8.71 7.60
C ARG A 278 -16.14 -8.79 6.48
N ILE A 279 -16.04 -7.75 5.65
CA ILE A 279 -15.01 -7.64 4.62
C ILE A 279 -13.63 -7.60 5.27
N ASP A 280 -13.44 -6.78 6.32
CA ASP A 280 -12.17 -6.72 7.04
C ASP A 280 -11.81 -8.07 7.69
N MET A 281 -12.80 -8.75 8.27
CA MET A 281 -12.62 -10.09 8.83
C MET A 281 -12.26 -11.14 7.75
N LEU A 282 -12.87 -11.05 6.57
CA LEU A 282 -12.54 -11.92 5.45
C LEU A 282 -11.10 -11.68 4.96
N TYR A 283 -10.64 -10.42 4.89
CA TYR A 283 -9.24 -10.12 4.60
C TYR A 283 -8.30 -10.69 5.66
N ALA A 284 -8.64 -10.55 6.94
CA ALA A 284 -7.84 -11.13 8.02
C ALA A 284 -7.78 -12.66 7.94
N ALA A 285 -8.92 -13.32 7.66
CA ALA A 285 -8.98 -14.76 7.49
C ALA A 285 -8.16 -15.24 6.29
N CYS A 286 -8.26 -14.58 5.13
CA CYS A 286 -7.42 -14.86 3.98
C CYS A 286 -5.93 -14.70 4.31
N PHE A 287 -5.56 -13.63 5.03
CA PHE A 287 -4.17 -13.42 5.46
C PHE A 287 -3.68 -14.56 6.37
N VAL A 288 -4.47 -14.99 7.35
CA VAL A 288 -4.12 -16.12 8.22
C VAL A 288 -3.93 -17.39 7.40
N VAL A 289 -4.90 -17.75 6.54
CA VAL A 289 -4.83 -18.95 5.70
C VAL A 289 -3.57 -18.92 4.82
N LEU A 290 -3.31 -17.80 4.13
CA LEU A 290 -2.12 -17.67 3.30
C LEU A 290 -0.83 -17.75 4.11
N SER A 291 -0.76 -17.07 5.26
CA SER A 291 0.44 -17.02 6.10
C SER A 291 0.77 -18.35 6.77
N TYR A 292 -0.24 -19.17 7.06
CA TYR A 292 -0.07 -20.46 7.73
C TYR A 292 -0.05 -21.66 6.78
N MET A 293 -0.57 -21.54 5.54
CA MET A 293 -0.71 -22.66 4.60
C MET A 293 0.14 -22.53 3.33
N VAL A 294 0.68 -21.34 3.01
CA VAL A 294 1.50 -21.13 1.81
C VAL A 294 2.97 -20.92 2.20
N GLY A 295 3.73 -22.02 2.20
CA GLY A 295 5.18 -22.04 2.42
C GLY A 295 5.61 -22.32 3.86
N PRO A 296 6.93 -22.50 4.12
CA PRO A 296 7.45 -22.55 5.48
C PRO A 296 7.05 -21.27 6.19
N ARG A 297 6.55 -21.38 7.42
CA ARG A 297 6.03 -20.23 8.18
C ARG A 297 7.10 -19.13 8.22
N VAL A 298 6.71 -17.85 8.25
CA VAL A 298 7.69 -16.76 8.40
C VAL A 298 8.57 -16.99 9.63
N SER A 299 8.01 -17.52 10.72
CA SER A 299 8.78 -17.96 11.88
C SER A 299 9.73 -19.13 11.57
N GLU A 300 9.37 -20.08 10.72
CA GLU A 300 10.23 -21.21 10.33
C GLU A 300 11.38 -20.76 9.41
N ILE A 301 11.12 -19.87 8.45
CA ILE A 301 12.17 -19.25 7.60
C ILE A 301 13.16 -18.45 8.46
N LEU A 302 12.65 -17.69 9.43
CA LEU A 302 13.48 -16.88 10.33
C LEU A 302 14.29 -17.71 11.34
N HIS A 303 13.93 -18.98 11.55
CA HIS A 303 14.67 -19.93 12.41
C HIS A 303 15.50 -20.95 11.61
N LEU A 304 15.68 -20.76 10.29
CA LEU A 304 16.56 -21.61 9.51
C LEU A 304 18.03 -21.43 9.95
N HIS A 305 18.63 -22.49 10.49
CA HIS A 305 20.05 -22.51 10.84
C HIS A 305 20.93 -22.71 9.60
N ALA A 306 22.14 -22.14 9.59
CA ALA A 306 23.10 -22.37 8.51
C ALA A 306 23.33 -23.89 8.29
N GLY A 307 23.15 -24.37 7.06
CA GLY A 307 23.27 -25.79 6.70
C GLY A 307 21.96 -26.61 6.66
N CYS A 308 20.80 -25.99 6.90
CA CYS A 308 19.50 -26.69 6.91
C CYS A 308 18.93 -27.06 5.53
N VAL A 309 19.55 -26.63 4.43
CA VAL A 309 19.14 -26.97 3.05
C VAL A 309 20.03 -28.08 2.52
N ARG A 310 19.46 -29.27 2.27
CA ARG A 310 20.17 -30.40 1.65
C ARG A 310 19.74 -30.56 0.19
N ARG A 311 20.70 -30.52 -0.72
CA ARG A 311 20.46 -30.85 -2.13
C ARG A 311 20.22 -32.35 -2.24
N LEU A 312 19.01 -32.76 -2.62
CA LEU A 312 18.77 -34.13 -3.05
C LEU A 312 19.44 -34.29 -4.41
N VAL A 313 20.57 -35.01 -4.43
CA VAL A 313 21.15 -35.53 -5.68
C VAL A 313 20.22 -36.66 -6.11
N GLY A 314 19.55 -36.47 -7.23
CA GLY A 314 18.64 -37.48 -7.77
C GLY A 314 19.42 -38.66 -8.31
N ASP A 315 19.58 -39.71 -7.51
CA ASP A 315 19.92 -41.03 -8.05
C ASP A 315 18.64 -41.70 -8.55
N ALA A 316 18.47 -41.68 -9.87
CA ALA A 316 18.41 -42.89 -10.68
C ALA A 316 17.87 -42.57 -12.08
N ALA A 317 18.73 -42.65 -13.09
CA ALA A 317 18.33 -42.99 -14.45
C ALA A 317 19.47 -43.76 -15.15
N GLY A 318 19.53 -45.06 -14.87
CA GLY A 318 19.66 -46.09 -15.91
C GLY A 318 21.01 -46.34 -16.61
N ALA A 319 21.60 -47.50 -16.25
CA ALA A 319 22.06 -48.58 -17.13
C ALA A 319 23.39 -48.40 -17.91
N PRO A 320 24.10 -49.51 -18.24
CA PRO A 320 23.72 -50.93 -18.13
C PRO A 320 24.32 -51.71 -16.96
#